data_AF-A0A9D1HD00-F1
#
_entry.id   AF-A0A9D1HD00-F1
#
_cell.length_a   1.000
_cell.length_b   1.000
_cell.length_c   1.000
_cell.angle_alpha   90.00
_cell.angle_beta   90.00
_cell.angle_gamma   90.00
#
_symmetry.space_group_name_H-M   'P 1'
#
loop_
_entity.id
_entity.type
_entity.pdbx_description
1 polymer ?
#
loop_
_entity_poly.entity_id
_entity_poly.type
_entity_poly.pdbx_seq_one_letter_code
_entity_poly.pdbx_strand_id
1 'polypeptide(L)' 'ENIRKIYKDRGIKIINPSSIIVDDIHKILKEKDMLAEGSDFENIFYASDLSENFLNMIDSIFENEKDAKVKFLNFDLKKR' A
#
# COMPACT_ATOMS: atom_id res chain seq x y z
N GLU A 1 3.96 25.20 0.04
CA GLU A 1 4.80 25.02 1.25
C GLU A 1 4.58 23.64 1.84
N ASN A 2 5.65 22.89 2.12
CA ASN A 2 5.60 21.50 2.56
C ASN A 2 4.90 21.40 3.94
N ILE A 3 3.80 20.63 4.03
CA ILE A 3 2.99 20.44 5.26
C ILE A 3 3.85 20.13 6.49
N ARG A 4 4.95 19.40 6.29
CA ARG A 4 5.93 19.07 7.33
C ARG A 4 6.58 20.32 7.94
N LYS A 5 6.88 21.35 7.14
CA LYS A 5 7.49 22.59 7.60
C LYS A 5 6.52 23.39 8.47
N ILE A 6 5.29 23.57 7.98
CA ILE A 6 4.22 24.34 8.67
C ILE A 6 3.95 23.80 10.07
N TYR A 7 3.84 22.47 10.22
CA TYR A 7 3.53 21.86 11.51
C TYR A 7 4.75 21.68 12.41
N LYS A 8 5.95 21.47 11.84
CA LYS A 8 7.20 21.39 12.62
C LYS A 8 7.49 22.68 13.36
N ASP A 9 7.26 23.84 12.72
CA ASP A 9 7.48 25.16 13.34
C ASP A 9 6.52 25.43 14.52
N ARG A 10 5.43 24.67 14.62
CA ARG A 10 4.45 24.70 15.72
C ARG A 10 4.66 23.60 16.75
N GLY A 11 5.76 22.83 16.66
CA GLY A 11 6.04 21.69 17.53
C GLY A 11 5.13 20.48 17.31
N ILE A 12 4.34 20.44 16.23
CA ILE A 12 3.41 19.36 15.92
C ILE A 12 4.13 18.29 15.10
N LYS A 13 4.15 17.06 15.61
CA LYS A 13 4.76 15.91 14.94
C LYS A 13 3.74 15.24 14.02
N ILE A 14 4.04 15.18 12.73
CA ILE A 14 3.29 14.37 11.76
C ILE A 14 3.73 12.92 11.89
N ILE A 15 2.76 12.02 12.08
CA ILE A 15 2.99 10.58 12.18
C ILE A 15 2.47 9.92 10.89
N ASN A 16 3.26 8.99 10.33
CA ASN A 16 2.83 8.15 9.22
C ASN A 16 2.27 6.83 9.78
N PRO A 17 0.94 6.64 9.80
CA PRO A 17 0.35 5.41 10.33
C PRO A 17 0.74 4.18 9.50
N SER A 18 0.86 4.31 8.17
CA SER A 18 1.24 3.19 7.30
C SER A 18 2.62 2.62 7.67
N SER A 19 3.57 3.48 8.04
CA SER A 19 4.90 3.02 8.50
C SER A 19 4.83 2.22 9.79
N ILE A 20 4.02 2.67 10.75
CA ILE A 20 3.86 1.99 12.05
C ILE A 20 3.23 0.61 11.84
N ILE A 21 2.19 0.53 11.01
CA ILE A 21 1.48 -0.71 10.76
C ILE A 21 2.38 -1.74 10.05
N VAL A 22 3.23 -1.31 9.11
CA VAL A 22 4.19 -2.22 8.44
C VAL A 22 5.16 -2.84 9.44
N ASP A 23 5.69 -2.06 10.38
CA ASP A 23 6.60 -2.56 11.42
C ASP A 23 5.91 -3.60 12.32
N ASP A 24 4.66 -3.33 12.72
CA ASP A 24 3.85 -4.24 13.53
C ASP A 24 3.56 -5.56 12.80
N ILE A 25 3.19 -5.49 11.52
CA ILE A 25 2.96 -6.68 10.68
C ILE A 25 4.23 -7.51 10.59
N HIS A 26 5.38 -6.88 10.30
CA HIS A 26 6.66 -7.58 10.19
C HIS A 26 7.03 -8.29 11.49
N LYS A 27 6.84 -7.63 12.64
CA LYS A 27 7.08 -8.20 13.96
C LYS A 27 6.23 -9.45 14.20
N ILE A 28 4.92 -9.37 13.95
CA ILE A 28 3.98 -10.49 14.16
C ILE A 28 4.37 -11.68 13.28
N LEU A 29 4.70 -11.44 12.01
CA LEU A 29 5.10 -12.50 11.08
C LEU A 29 6.41 -13.16 11.52
N LYS A 30 7.38 -12.38 12.00
CA LYS A 30 8.67 -12.89 12.49
C LYS A 30 8.51 -13.73 13.76
N GLU A 31 7.72 -13.27 14.73
CA GLU A 31 7.48 -13.99 16.00
C GLU A 31 6.78 -15.33 15.79
N LYS A 32 6.00 -15.45 14.70
CA LYS A 32 5.25 -16.67 14.36
C LYS A 32 5.93 -17.55 13.31
N ASP A 33 7.14 -17.21 12.89
CA ASP A 33 7.85 -17.91 11.81
C ASP A 33 7.04 -17.99 10.50
N MET A 34 6.39 -16.87 10.14
CA MET A 34 5.51 -16.73 8.97
C MET A 34 6.11 -15.85 7.86
N LEU A 35 7.38 -15.45 7.98
CA LEU A 35 8.06 -14.70 6.93
C LEU A 35 8.41 -15.64 5.77
N ALA A 36 8.08 -15.23 4.55
CA ALA A 36 8.56 -15.93 3.36
C ALA A 36 10.07 -15.70 3.18
N GLU A 37 10.80 -16.71 2.68
CA GLU A 37 12.23 -16.61 2.36
C GLU A 37 12.51 -15.64 1.19
N GLY A 38 11.48 -15.34 0.39
CA GLY A 38 11.51 -14.45 -0.76
C GLY A 38 10.24 -14.62 -1.59
N SER A 39 10.10 -13.84 -2.66
CA SER A 39 9.03 -13.99 -3.65
C SER A 39 9.58 -13.77 -5.05
N ASP A 40 9.42 -14.78 -5.91
CA ASP A 40 9.64 -14.64 -7.37
C ASP A 40 8.38 -14.09 -8.08
N PHE A 41 7.30 -13.84 -7.34
CA PHE A 41 6.05 -13.34 -7.88
C PHE A 41 5.99 -11.82 -7.88
N GLU A 42 5.39 -11.27 -8.92
CA GLU A 42 5.08 -9.85 -9.04
C GLU A 42 3.99 -9.41 -8.05
N ASN A 43 4.03 -8.14 -7.65
CA ASN A 43 2.99 -7.54 -6.83
C ASN A 43 1.72 -7.32 -7.66
N ILE A 44 0.64 -8.03 -7.32
CA ILE A 44 -0.67 -7.94 -7.98
C ILE A 44 -1.68 -7.27 -7.05
N PHE A 45 -2.30 -6.20 -7.53
CA PHE A 45 -3.33 -5.46 -6.82
C PHE A 45 -4.69 -5.73 -7.44
N TYR A 46 -5.64 -6.20 -6.65
CA TYR A 46 -6.99 -6.47 -7.12
C TYR A 46 -7.96 -5.36 -6.70
N ALA A 47 -8.74 -4.84 -7.65
CA ALA A 47 -9.74 -3.82 -7.39
C ALA A 47 -11.07 -4.17 -8.09
N SER A 48 -12.18 -3.79 -7.46
CA SER A 48 -13.52 -3.93 -8.03
C SER A 48 -13.90 -2.78 -8.96
N ASP A 49 -13.11 -1.71 -8.98
CA ASP A 49 -13.24 -0.60 -9.92
C ASP A 49 -11.90 -0.40 -10.63
N LEU A 50 -11.95 -0.23 -11.95
CA LEU A 50 -10.82 0.14 -12.81
C LEU A 50 -11.15 1.38 -13.65
N SER A 51 -12.03 2.25 -13.16
CA SER A 51 -12.27 3.55 -13.78
C SER A 51 -10.97 4.33 -13.94
N GLU A 52 -10.88 5.18 -14.96
CA GLU A 52 -9.69 5.99 -15.22
C GLU A 52 -9.30 6.85 -14.02
N ASN A 53 -10.28 7.37 -13.27
CA ASN A 53 -10.02 8.13 -12.06
C ASN A 53 -9.34 7.30 -10.98
N PHE A 54 -9.75 6.03 -10.83
CA PHE A 54 -9.11 5.11 -9.91
C PHE A 54 -7.68 4.81 -10.34
N LEU A 55 -7.46 4.48 -11.62
CA LEU A 55 -6.13 4.21 -12.16
C LEU A 55 -5.20 5.41 -12.02
N ASN A 56 -5.66 6.62 -12.37
CA ASN A 56 -4.88 7.85 -12.23
C ASN A 56 -4.52 8.15 -10.77
N MET A 57 -5.43 7.90 -9.82
CA MET A 57 -5.16 8.04 -8.39
C MET A 57 -4.08 7.08 -7.93
N ILE A 58 -4.16 5.81 -8.34
CA ILE A 58 -3.18 4.77 -8.02
C ILE A 58 -1.83 5.16 -8.62
N ASP A 59 -1.76 5.52 -9.90
CA ASP A 59 -0.52 5.92 -10.56
C ASP A 59 0.16 7.11 -9.84
N SER A 60 -0.61 8.10 -9.36
CA SER A 60 -0.07 9.22 -8.59
C SER A 60 0.48 8.80 -7.22
N ILE A 61 -0.16 7.84 -6.54
CA ILE A 61 0.34 7.33 -5.25
C ILE A 61 1.63 6.50 -5.46
N PHE A 62 1.69 5.72 -6.54
CA PHE A 62 2.79 4.82 -6.86
C PHE A 62 3.89 5.47 -7.69
N GLU A 63 4.01 6.80 -7.73
CA GLU A 63 4.77 7.64 -8.68
C GLU A 63 6.27 7.29 -8.93
N ASN A 64 6.84 6.20 -8.40
CA ASN A 64 8.14 5.61 -8.75
C ASN A 64 8.23 4.07 -8.68
N GLU A 65 7.14 3.34 -8.43
CA GLU A 65 7.13 1.86 -8.38
C GLU A 65 6.72 1.28 -9.73
N LYS A 66 7.69 0.72 -10.47
CA LYS A 66 7.49 0.24 -11.85
C LYS A 66 6.72 -1.09 -11.96
N ASP A 67 6.44 -1.76 -10.84
CA ASP A 67 6.08 -3.19 -10.84
C ASP A 67 4.68 -3.50 -10.29
N ALA A 68 3.88 -2.48 -9.94
CA ALA A 68 2.53 -2.68 -9.45
C ALA A 68 1.57 -2.97 -10.61
N LYS A 69 1.11 -4.22 -10.76
CA LYS A 69 0.08 -4.58 -11.75
C LYS A 69 -1.31 -4.60 -11.12
N VAL A 70 -2.19 -3.70 -11.55
CA VAL A 70 -3.59 -3.66 -11.12
C VAL A 70 -4.45 -4.57 -12.01
N LYS A 71 -5.23 -5.47 -11.40
CA LYS A 71 -6.16 -6.38 -12.09
C LYS A 71 -7.57 -6.22 -11.55
N PHE A 72 -8.56 -6.31 -12.43
CA PHE A 72 -9.96 -6.33 -12.02
C PHE A 72 -10.28 -7.61 -11.25
N LEU A 73 -11.00 -7.50 -10.14
CA LEU A 73 -11.58 -8.64 -9.44
C LEU A 73 -13.01 -8.34 -9.03
N ASN A 74 -13.95 -9.06 -9.65
CA ASN A 74 -15.33 -9.11 -9.19
C ASN A 74 -15.52 -10.29 -8.24
N PHE A 75 -15.71 -10.00 -6.95
CA PHE A 75 -15.92 -11.01 -5.91
C PHE A 75 -17.30 -11.69 -6.01
N ASP A 76 -18.29 -11.07 -6.69
CA ASP A 76 -19.64 -11.63 -6.82
C ASP A 76 -19.71 -12.79 -7.82
N LEU A 77 -18.79 -12.87 -8.78
CA LEU A 77 -18.73 -13.94 -9.79
C LEU A 77 -18.09 -15.25 -9.29
N LYS A 78 -17.52 -15.26 -8.07
CA LYS A 78 -16.81 -16.41 -7.50
C LYS A 78 -17.66 -17.32 -6.62
N LYS A 79 -18.99 -17.23 -6.67
CA LYS A 79 -19.89 -18.27 -6.11
C LYS A 79 -20.12 -19.36 -7.17
N ARG A 80 -19.29 -20.40 -7.15
CA ARG A 80 -19.60 -21.71 -7.75
C ARG A 80 -19.56 -22.76 -6.65
#